data_AF-A0A7S2JVM2-F1
#
_entry.id   AF-A0A7S2JVM2-F1
#
_cell.length_a   1.000
_cell.length_b   1.000
_cell.length_c   1.000
_cell.angle_alpha   90.00
_cell.angle_beta   90.00
_cell.angle_gamma   90.00
#
_symmetry.space_group_name_H-M   'P 1'
#
loop_
_entity.id
_entity.type
_entity.pdbx_description
1 polymer ?
#
loop_
_entity_poly.entity_id
_entity_poly.type
_entity_poly.pdbx_seq_one_letter_code
_entity_poly.pdbx_strand_id
1 'polypeptide(L)'
;PEIVKTNPDGQFVLCWDPLDGSSIVDNNWAVGTIVGIWDKSTGLIGATGRDQVMSLVTLYGPRTTVFMTLDDGVYEFTLGPGNQWICSRDKIQIKQDCKIFAPANMRAAQEVEGYAKLIDH
;
A
#
# COMPACT_ATOMS: atom_id res chain seq x y z
N PRO A 1 -5.50 18.60 -0.88
CA PRO A 1 -4.75 18.12 0.31
C PRO A 1 -3.92 19.27 0.87
N GLU A 2 -3.79 19.37 2.19
CA GLU A 2 -2.96 20.38 2.86
C GLU A 2 -1.54 19.81 3.07
N ILE A 3 -0.51 20.57 2.69
CA ILE A 3 0.88 20.16 2.95
C ILE A 3 1.31 20.71 4.31
N VAL A 4 1.60 19.82 5.25
CA VAL A 4 2.16 20.16 6.55
C VAL A 4 3.67 19.93 6.53
N LYS A 5 4.45 20.99 6.78
CA LYS A 5 5.91 20.88 6.90
C LYS A 5 6.27 20.31 8.28
N THR A 6 6.79 19.09 8.31
CA THR A 6 7.21 18.41 9.55
C THR A 6 8.69 18.60 9.86
N ASN A 7 9.52 18.82 8.83
CA ASN A 7 10.95 19.09 8.96
C ASN A 7 11.38 20.12 7.89
N PRO A 8 11.96 21.28 8.28
CA PRO A 8 12.48 22.28 7.34
C PRO A 8 13.50 21.75 6.34
N ASP A 9 14.33 20.78 6.77
CA ASP A 9 15.41 20.19 5.97
C ASP A 9 15.02 18.83 5.37
N GLY A 10 13.72 18.49 5.39
CA GLY A 10 13.20 17.24 4.84
C GLY A 10 13.52 17.08 3.35
N GLN A 11 13.95 15.88 2.97
CA GLN A 11 14.24 15.51 1.58
C GLN A 11 13.06 14.84 0.87
N PHE A 12 12.00 14.50 1.61
CA PHE A 12 10.87 13.76 1.08
C PHE A 12 9.54 14.40 1.45
N VAL A 13 8.54 14.14 0.62
CA VAL A 13 7.13 14.44 0.88
C VAL A 13 6.39 13.11 1.02
N LEU A 14 5.62 12.97 2.09
CA LEU A 14 4.86 11.76 2.38
C LEU A 14 3.36 12.06 2.25
N CYS A 15 2.63 11.10 1.68
CA CYS A 15 1.18 11.03 1.77
C CYS A 15 0.84 9.66 2.37
N TRP A 16 0.01 9.62 3.41
CA TRP A 16 -0.32 8.36 4.05
C TRP A 16 -1.78 8.29 4.51
N ASP A 17 -2.31 7.07 4.48
CA ASP A 17 -3.49 6.67 5.25
C ASP A 17 -3.00 5.95 6.51
N PRO A 18 -3.18 6.54 7.72
CA PRO A 18 -2.67 5.97 8.96
C PRO A 18 -3.42 4.72 9.42
N LEU A 19 -4.63 4.46 8.90
CA LEU A 19 -5.42 3.28 9.25
C LEU A 19 -6.47 2.97 8.18
N ASP A 20 -6.04 2.31 7.11
CA ASP A 20 -6.92 1.73 6.11
C ASP A 20 -7.68 0.53 6.70
N GLY A 21 -8.96 0.42 6.36
CA GLY A 21 -9.86 -0.56 6.97
C GLY A 21 -10.29 -0.20 8.41
N SER A 22 -10.19 1.06 8.83
CA SER A 22 -10.64 1.50 10.17
C SER A 22 -12.06 1.05 10.54
N SER A 23 -12.98 0.94 9.57
CA SER A 23 -14.36 0.49 9.78
C SER A 23 -14.53 -1.00 10.18
N ILE A 24 -13.49 -1.82 10.02
CA ILE A 24 -13.51 -3.26 10.31
C ILE A 24 -12.57 -3.65 11.46
N VAL A 25 -12.05 -2.66 12.19
CA VAL A 25 -11.21 -2.88 13.38
C VAL A 25 -11.97 -3.67 14.45
N ASP A 26 -13.22 -3.29 14.73
CA ASP A 26 -14.06 -3.95 15.73
C ASP A 26 -14.37 -5.43 15.39
N ASN A 27 -14.26 -5.79 14.11
CA ASN A 27 -14.45 -7.15 13.62
C ASN A 27 -13.19 -8.02 13.74
N ASN A 28 -12.08 -7.44 14.22
CA ASN A 28 -10.77 -8.07 14.31
C ASN A 28 -10.29 -8.61 12.95
N TRP A 29 -10.57 -7.87 11.88
CA TRP A 29 -10.06 -8.17 10.54
C TRP A 29 -8.72 -7.48 10.31
N ALA A 30 -8.01 -7.91 9.27
CA ALA A 30 -6.75 -7.28 8.91
C ALA A 30 -6.98 -5.84 8.42
N VAL A 31 -6.22 -4.91 9.01
CA VAL A 31 -6.22 -3.47 8.68
C VAL A 31 -4.80 -3.06 8.29
N GLY A 32 -4.60 -1.83 7.82
CA GLY A 32 -3.27 -1.45 7.32
C GLY A 32 -2.93 0.03 7.40
N THR A 33 -1.68 0.33 7.12
CA THR A 33 -1.17 1.70 6.92
C THR A 33 -0.60 1.76 5.51
N ILE A 34 -0.98 2.77 4.72
CA ILE A 34 -0.52 2.95 3.34
C ILE A 34 0.29 4.25 3.27
N VAL A 35 1.50 4.21 2.70
CA VAL A 35 2.36 5.39 2.57
C VAL A 35 2.92 5.46 1.15
N GLY A 36 2.81 6.64 0.53
CA GLY A 36 3.55 7.02 -0.67
C GLY A 36 4.62 8.06 -0.32
N ILE A 37 5.77 7.96 -0.98
CA ILE A 37 6.92 8.83 -0.74
C ILE A 37 7.40 9.40 -2.07
N TRP A 38 7.57 10.72 -2.12
CA TRP A 38 8.12 11.47 -3.24
C TRP A 38 9.35 12.24 -2.81
N ASP A 39 10.28 12.46 -3.73
CA ASP A 39 11.39 13.39 -3.52
C ASP A 39 10.84 14.83 -3.38
N LYS A 40 11.48 15.64 -2.53
CA LYS A 40 11.16 17.06 -2.33
C LYS A 40 11.15 17.86 -3.64
N SER A 41 12.03 17.51 -4.59
CA SER A 41 12.17 18.23 -5.87
C SER A 41 10.95 18.07 -6.76
N THR A 42 10.34 16.87 -6.78
CA THR A 42 9.07 16.63 -7.48
C THR A 42 7.89 17.09 -6.64
N GLY A 43 7.95 16.84 -5.32
CA GLY A 43 6.84 17.08 -4.40
C GLY A 43 5.63 16.16 -4.65
N LEU A 44 4.50 16.48 -4.02
CA LEU A 44 3.25 15.72 -4.16
C LEU A 44 2.24 16.40 -5.11
N ILE A 45 2.15 17.73 -5.08
CA ILE A 45 1.12 18.48 -5.83
C ILE A 45 1.55 18.58 -7.29
N GLY A 46 0.76 18.00 -8.18
CA GLY A 46 1.07 17.92 -9.62
C GLY A 46 1.93 16.70 -10.00
N ALA A 47 2.42 15.95 -9.01
CA ALA A 47 3.11 14.68 -9.24
C ALA A 47 2.13 13.57 -9.61
N THR A 48 2.63 12.58 -10.34
CA THR A 48 1.95 11.33 -10.67
C THR A 48 2.45 10.19 -9.78
N GLY A 49 1.79 9.02 -9.87
CA GLY A 49 2.29 7.82 -9.21
C GLY A 49 3.66 7.36 -9.73
N ARG A 50 4.06 7.74 -10.95
CA ARG A 50 5.38 7.40 -11.52
C ARG A 50 6.52 8.20 -10.89
N ASP A 51 6.20 9.28 -10.19
CA ASP A 51 7.17 10.15 -9.53
C ASP A 51 7.47 9.70 -8.09
N GLN A 52 6.80 8.64 -7.61
CA GLN A 52 7.11 8.06 -6.31
C GLN A 52 8.51 7.45 -6.32
N VAL A 53 9.26 7.72 -5.27
CA VAL A 53 10.58 7.10 -5.04
C VAL A 53 10.48 5.84 -4.18
N MET A 54 9.40 5.72 -3.41
CA MET A 54 9.07 4.55 -2.59
C MET A 54 7.59 4.56 -2.23
N SER A 55 7.02 3.38 -2.02
CA SER A 55 5.78 3.18 -1.30
C SER A 55 5.88 2.00 -0.35
N LEU A 56 5.02 1.98 0.65
CA LEU A 56 4.84 0.83 1.52
C LEU A 56 3.39 0.65 1.92
N VAL A 57 3.04 -0.59 2.22
CA VAL A 57 1.80 -0.96 2.90
C VAL A 57 2.13 -1.87 4.07
N THR A 58 1.68 -1.48 5.25
CA THR A 58 1.72 -2.33 6.45
C THR A 58 0.40 -3.06 6.57
N LEU A 59 0.45 -4.35 6.85
CA LEU A 59 -0.71 -5.18 7.17
C LEU A 59 -0.64 -5.59 8.64
N TYR A 60 -1.64 -5.18 9.41
CA TYR A 60 -1.89 -5.58 10.78
C TYR A 60 -2.88 -6.75 10.78
N GLY A 61 -2.36 -7.96 10.60
CA GLY A 61 -3.15 -9.19 10.63
C GLY A 61 -2.65 -10.17 11.71
N PRO A 62 -2.78 -11.49 11.50
CA PRO A 62 -2.19 -12.49 12.38
C PRO A 62 -0.66 -12.36 12.55
N ARG A 63 0.00 -11.73 11.57
CA ARG A 63 1.37 -11.25 11.63
C ARG A 63 1.39 -9.81 11.14
N THR A 64 2.18 -8.96 11.79
CA THR A 64 2.47 -7.62 11.27
C THR A 64 3.50 -7.73 10.16
N THR A 65 3.12 -7.34 8.96
CA THR A 65 3.99 -7.39 7.78
C THR A 65 4.01 -6.04 7.07
N VAL A 66 5.13 -5.69 6.45
CA VAL A 66 5.28 -4.49 5.63
C VAL A 66 5.74 -4.93 4.25
N PHE A 67 5.00 -4.54 3.23
CA PHE A 67 5.43 -4.63 1.84
C PHE A 67 5.99 -3.27 1.45
N MET A 68 7.22 -3.24 0.94
CA MET A 68 7.93 -2.01 0.63
C MET A 68 8.60 -2.12 -0.73
N THR A 69 8.46 -1.08 -1.56
CA THR A 69 9.23 -0.96 -2.80
C THR A 69 10.61 -0.41 -2.49
N LEU A 70 11.66 -1.14 -2.88
CA LEU A 70 13.04 -0.66 -2.93
C LEU A 70 13.47 -0.51 -4.39
N ASP A 71 14.71 -0.06 -4.61
CA ASP A 71 15.24 0.25 -5.94
C ASP A 71 15.10 -0.90 -6.96
N ASP A 72 15.14 -2.14 -6.52
CA ASP A 72 15.18 -3.33 -7.39
C ASP A 72 14.01 -4.31 -7.22
N GLY A 73 12.95 -3.89 -6.52
CA GLY A 73 11.73 -4.69 -6.39
C GLY A 73 10.93 -4.44 -5.13
N VAL A 74 10.02 -5.37 -4.84
CA VAL A 74 9.17 -5.33 -3.64
C VAL A 74 9.69 -6.34 -2.63
N TYR A 75 9.75 -5.95 -1.37
CA TYR A 75 10.21 -6.78 -0.27
C TYR A 75 9.11 -6.90 0.78
N GLU A 76 9.06 -8.05 1.44
CA GLU A 76 8.18 -8.29 2.59
C GLU A 76 9.03 -8.36 3.85
N PHE A 77 8.70 -7.54 4.84
CA PHE A 77 9.28 -7.57 6.16
C PHE A 77 8.23 -8.02 7.17
N THR A 78 8.55 -9.02 7.98
CA THR A 78 7.68 -9.49 9.07
C THR A 78 8.24 -9.01 10.40
N LEU A 79 7.38 -8.52 11.29
CA LEU A 79 7.75 -8.21 12.66
C LEU A 79 7.92 -9.52 13.45
N GLY A 80 9.15 -9.81 13.85
CA GLY A 80 9.55 -10.99 14.60
C GLY A 80 9.65 -10.76 16.11
N PRO A 81 10.13 -11.78 16.85
CA PRO A 81 10.36 -11.67 18.29
C PRO A 81 11.26 -10.48 18.66
N GLY A 82 10.96 -9.84 19.79
CA GLY A 82 11.74 -8.68 20.25
C GLY A 82 11.56 -7.43 19.39
N ASN A 83 10.45 -7.32 18.64
CA ASN A 83 10.13 -6.21 17.74
C ASN A 83 11.18 -5.99 16.64
N GLN A 84 11.84 -7.06 16.19
CA GLN A 84 12.81 -7.00 15.10
C GLN A 84 12.14 -7.23 13.75
N TRP A 85 12.40 -6.35 12.78
CA TRP A 85 11.97 -6.56 11.41
C TRP A 85 12.89 -7.54 10.70
N ILE A 86 12.30 -8.57 10.11
CA ILE A 86 13.01 -9.61 9.35
C ILE A 86 12.51 -9.54 7.91
N CYS A 87 13.41 -9.45 6.94
CA CYS A 87 13.06 -9.62 5.54
C CYS A 87 12.58 -11.06 5.32
N SER A 88 11.27 -11.28 5.28
CA SER A 88 10.67 -12.61 5.16
C SER A 88 10.65 -13.09 3.72
N ARG A 89 10.51 -12.17 2.75
CA ARG A 89 10.54 -12.48 1.30
C ARG A 89 11.21 -11.35 0.53
N ASP A 90 12.05 -11.72 -0.43
CA ASP A 90 12.80 -10.83 -1.31
C ASP A 90 12.18 -10.73 -2.70
N LYS A 91 12.28 -9.54 -3.31
CA LYS A 91 11.91 -9.26 -4.71
C LYS A 91 10.61 -9.92 -5.17
N ILE A 92 9.57 -9.83 -4.36
CA ILE A 92 8.30 -10.51 -4.61
C ILE A 92 7.69 -10.03 -5.93
N GLN A 93 7.14 -10.98 -6.68
CA GLN A 93 6.43 -10.73 -7.93
C GLN A 93 5.03 -11.35 -7.83
N ILE A 94 4.04 -10.66 -8.38
CA ILE A 94 2.71 -11.23 -8.54
C ILE A 94 2.77 -12.34 -9.58
N LYS A 95 1.99 -13.41 -9.37
CA LYS A 95 1.86 -14.47 -10.38
C LYS A 95 1.10 -13.93 -11.60
N GLN A 96 1.49 -14.38 -12.79
CA GLN A 96 0.81 -14.00 -14.04
C GLN A 96 -0.64 -14.49 -14.07
N ASP A 97 -0.88 -15.68 -13.50
CA ASP A 97 -2.22 -16.27 -13.42
C ASP A 97 -2.61 -16.57 -11.96
N CYS A 98 -3.89 -16.38 -11.64
CA CYS A 98 -4.45 -16.77 -10.35
C CYS A 98 -5.92 -17.20 -10.49
N LYS A 99 -6.43 -17.88 -9.45
CA LYS A 99 -7.84 -18.32 -9.36
C LYS A 99 -8.63 -17.55 -8.29
N ILE A 100 -8.09 -16.44 -7.80
CA ILE A 100 -8.65 -15.67 -6.69
C ILE A 100 -9.12 -14.33 -7.24
N PHE A 101 -10.35 -13.96 -6.93
CA PHE A 101 -10.94 -12.66 -7.25
C PHE A 101 -11.39 -11.98 -5.96
N ALA A 102 -11.03 -10.71 -5.77
CA ALA A 102 -11.36 -9.91 -4.60
C ALA A 102 -12.33 -8.77 -4.99
N PRO A 103 -13.66 -8.97 -4.89
CA PRO A 103 -14.68 -8.08 -5.45
C PRO A 103 -14.98 -6.85 -4.59
N ALA A 104 -14.00 -6.30 -3.87
CA ALA A 104 -14.24 -5.24 -2.88
C ALA A 104 -14.94 -3.98 -3.44
N ASN A 105 -15.00 -3.82 -4.77
CA ASN A 105 -15.68 -2.74 -5.46
C ASN A 105 -16.79 -3.23 -6.44
N MET A 106 -17.65 -4.18 -6.04
CA MET A 106 -18.78 -4.64 -6.87
C MET A 106 -19.66 -3.50 -7.42
N ARG A 107 -19.75 -2.36 -6.74
CA ARG A 107 -20.49 -1.19 -7.22
C ARG A 107 -19.98 -0.68 -8.57
N ALA A 108 -18.67 -0.78 -8.82
CA ALA A 108 -18.08 -0.39 -10.10
C ALA A 108 -18.62 -1.21 -11.28
N ALA A 109 -19.17 -2.41 -11.07
CA ALA A 109 -19.81 -3.19 -12.11
C ALA A 109 -21.02 -2.50 -12.74
N GLN A 110 -21.67 -1.57 -12.01
CA GLN A 110 -22.83 -0.82 -12.51
C GLN A 110 -22.44 0.25 -13.53
N GLU A 111 -21.20 0.74 -13.47
CA GLU A 111 -20.73 1.89 -14.24
C GLU A 111 -19.62 1.54 -15.24
N VAL A 112 -18.84 0.47 -14.98
CA VAL A 112 -17.68 0.08 -15.76
C VAL A 112 -17.93 -1.27 -16.40
N GLU A 113 -18.25 -1.28 -17.70
CA GLU A 113 -18.55 -2.49 -18.47
C GLU A 113 -17.44 -3.54 -18.38
N GLY A 114 -16.17 -3.11 -18.41
CA GLY A 114 -15.03 -4.01 -18.26
C GLY A 114 -14.99 -4.70 -16.90
N TYR A 115 -15.44 -4.04 -15.83
CA TYR A 115 -15.51 -4.62 -14.49
C TYR A 115 -16.69 -5.58 -14.36
N ALA A 116 -17.85 -5.25 -14.96
CA ALA A 116 -19.00 -6.15 -15.02
C ALA A 116 -18.64 -7.49 -15.68
N LYS A 117 -17.93 -7.44 -16.82
CA LYS A 117 -17.45 -8.63 -17.52
C LYS A 117 -16.54 -9.53 -16.65
N LEU A 118 -15.78 -8.97 -15.71
CA LEU A 118 -14.94 -9.77 -14.81
C LEU A 118 -15.76 -10.53 -13.75
N ILE A 119 -16.97 -10.07 -13.43
CA ILE A 119 -17.85 -10.63 -12.41
C ILE A 119 -18.80 -11.68 -13.01
N ASP A 120 -19.29 -11.43 -14.22
CA ASP A 120 -20.31 -12.26 -14.86
C ASP A 120 -19.77 -13.60 -15.42
N HIS A 121 -18.47 -13.87 -15.24
CA HIS A 121 -17.76 -15.08 -15.66
C HIS A 121 -17.43 -15.98 -14.46
#